data_AF-A0A2K8TAA9-F1
#
_entry.id   AF-A0A2K8TAA9-F1
#
_cell.length_a   1.000
_cell.length_b   1.000
_cell.length_c   1.000
_cell.angle_alpha   90.00
_cell.angle_beta   90.00
_cell.angle_gamma   90.00
#
_symmetry.space_group_name_H-M   'P 1'
#
loop_
_entity.id
_entity.type
_entity.pdbx_description
1 polymer ?
#
loop_
_entity_poly.entity_id
_entity_poly.type
_entity_poly.pdbx_seq_one_letter_code
_entity_poly.pdbx_strand_id
1 'polypeptide(L)'
;MKVYAKTIPQTLPNWATTITTCADLIEVEINDGHPDFQSLLEELETEIEPGIMGVKAEDLCSRLGIEMSNPYLYQLLEQAQTLISLIAWHPDYKQLLDLGYSPDLNIADAQTALTYLQWELERNR
;
A
#
# COMPACT_ATOMS: atom_id res chain seq x y z
N MET A 1 -16.92 -1.48 5.29
CA MET A 1 -16.16 -2.06 4.15
C MET A 1 -15.28 -1.04 3.43
N LYS A 2 -14.17 -1.47 2.83
CA LYS A 2 -13.31 -0.64 1.96
C LYS A 2 -13.29 -1.19 0.53
N VAL A 3 -13.49 -0.31 -0.44
CA VAL A 3 -13.52 -0.63 -1.88
C VAL A 3 -12.65 0.33 -2.67
N TYR A 4 -12.14 -0.13 -3.82
CA TYR A 4 -11.46 0.73 -4.78
C TYR A 4 -12.36 0.99 -6.00
N ALA A 5 -12.37 2.22 -6.50
CA ALA A 5 -13.14 2.64 -7.67
C ALA A 5 -12.29 3.53 -8.59
N LYS A 6 -12.58 3.54 -9.91
CA LYS A 6 -11.89 4.43 -10.87
C LYS A 6 -12.40 5.86 -10.81
N THR A 7 -13.72 6.01 -10.64
CA THR A 7 -14.35 7.29 -10.34
C THR A 7 -15.40 7.12 -9.26
N ILE A 8 -15.77 8.23 -8.65
CA ILE A 8 -16.85 8.33 -7.67
C ILE A 8 -17.99 9.17 -8.26
N PRO A 9 -19.26 8.86 -7.94
CA PRO A 9 -20.36 9.77 -8.23
C PRO A 9 -20.10 11.13 -7.56
N GLN A 10 -20.63 12.22 -8.14
CA GLN A 10 -20.26 13.60 -7.77
C GLN A 10 -20.35 13.93 -6.27
N THR A 11 -21.20 13.20 -5.53
CA THR A 11 -21.26 13.30 -4.08
C THR A 11 -21.45 11.92 -3.50
N LEU A 12 -20.53 11.49 -2.65
CA LEU A 12 -20.74 10.31 -1.83
C LEU A 12 -21.84 10.59 -0.79
N PRO A 13 -22.68 9.60 -0.49
CA PRO A 13 -23.63 9.70 0.61
C PRO A 13 -22.90 9.85 1.94
N ASN A 14 -23.57 10.40 2.96
CA ASN A 14 -22.97 10.69 4.28
C ASN A 14 -22.48 9.45 5.05
N TRP A 15 -22.81 8.25 4.57
CA TRP A 15 -22.38 6.95 5.09
C TRP A 15 -21.24 6.32 4.27
N ALA A 16 -20.65 7.07 3.34
CA ALA A 16 -19.43 6.72 2.62
C ALA A 16 -18.44 7.89 2.62
N THR A 17 -17.15 7.59 2.55
CA THR A 17 -16.09 8.61 2.57
C THR A 17 -14.89 8.18 1.75
N THR A 18 -14.32 9.10 0.97
CA THR A 18 -13.05 8.88 0.29
C THR A 18 -11.91 8.92 1.30
N ILE A 19 -11.11 7.86 1.35
CA ILE A 19 -9.99 7.73 2.28
C ILE A 19 -8.69 8.21 1.63
N THR A 20 -8.39 7.72 0.44
CA THR A 20 -7.18 8.09 -0.30
C THR A 20 -7.38 7.97 -1.81
N THR A 21 -6.45 8.57 -2.54
CA THR A 21 -6.30 8.40 -3.99
C THR A 21 -4.91 7.87 -4.26
N CYS A 22 -4.82 6.69 -4.87
CA CYS A 22 -3.56 6.02 -5.18
C CYS A 22 -3.53 5.69 -6.67
N ALA A 23 -2.63 6.35 -7.41
CA ALA A 23 -2.59 6.30 -8.87
C ALA A 23 -3.98 6.62 -9.48
N ASP A 24 -4.54 5.70 -10.27
CA ASP A 24 -5.82 5.84 -10.98
C ASP A 24 -7.01 5.26 -10.18
N LEU A 25 -6.82 4.95 -8.89
CA LEU A 25 -7.84 4.36 -8.02
C LEU A 25 -8.15 5.25 -6.81
N ILE A 26 -9.43 5.27 -6.44
CA ILE A 26 -9.99 5.97 -5.30
C ILE A 26 -10.40 4.93 -4.26
N GLU A 27 -9.82 5.00 -3.06
CA GLU A 27 -10.25 4.17 -1.92
C GLU A 27 -11.46 4.83 -1.26
N VAL A 28 -12.56 4.10 -1.17
CA VAL A 28 -13.80 4.53 -0.53
C VAL A 28 -14.10 3.61 0.65
N GLU A 29 -14.28 4.20 1.83
CA GLU A 29 -14.82 3.51 3.00
C GLU A 29 -16.35 3.67 3.01
N ILE A 30 -17.05 2.55 3.12
CA ILE A 30 -18.50 2.46 3.10
C ILE A 30 -18.97 1.80 4.39
N ASN A 31 -19.96 2.39 5.05
CA ASN A 31 -20.69 1.72 6.12
C ASN A 31 -21.61 0.64 5.53
N ASP A 32 -21.17 -0.62 5.58
CA ASP A 32 -21.89 -1.80 5.09
C ASP A 32 -23.08 -2.21 5.97
N GLY A 33 -23.28 -1.55 7.11
CA GLY A 33 -24.50 -1.66 7.91
C GLY A 33 -25.67 -0.81 7.39
N HIS A 34 -25.45 0.08 6.43
CA HIS A 34 -26.50 0.92 5.85
C HIS A 34 -27.31 0.12 4.80
N PRO A 35 -28.65 0.11 4.81
CA PRO A 35 -29.44 -0.74 3.90
C PRO A 35 -29.15 -0.49 2.41
N ASP A 36 -28.75 0.73 2.07
CA ASP A 36 -28.51 1.15 0.67
C ASP A 36 -27.04 1.00 0.22
N PHE A 37 -26.17 0.36 1.03
CA PHE A 37 -24.74 0.24 0.67
C PHE A 37 -24.53 -0.45 -0.68
N GLN A 38 -25.39 -1.41 -1.02
CA GLN A 38 -25.33 -2.17 -2.26
C GLN A 38 -25.55 -1.30 -3.50
N SER A 39 -26.45 -0.31 -3.44
CA SER A 39 -26.70 0.60 -4.54
C SER A 39 -25.50 1.49 -4.84
N LEU A 40 -24.78 1.95 -3.80
CA LEU A 40 -23.53 2.68 -4.00
C LEU A 40 -22.45 1.81 -4.65
N LEU A 41 -22.39 0.51 -4.32
CA LEU A 41 -21.47 -0.41 -4.99
C LEU A 41 -21.78 -0.59 -6.47
N GLU A 42 -23.04 -0.43 -6.90
CA GLU A 42 -23.42 -0.49 -8.31
C GLU A 42 -23.14 0.85 -9.04
N GLU A 43 -23.19 1.97 -8.32
CA GLU A 43 -22.97 3.33 -8.86
C GLU A 43 -21.49 3.72 -8.99
N LEU A 44 -20.60 3.17 -8.16
CA LEU A 44 -19.16 3.41 -8.30
C LEU A 44 -18.70 2.99 -9.70
N GLU A 45 -17.75 3.70 -10.33
CA GLU A 45 -17.22 3.26 -11.63
C GLU A 45 -16.43 1.96 -11.43
N THR A 46 -17.14 0.88 -11.70
CA THR A 46 -16.99 -0.38 -11.01
C THR A 46 -16.17 -1.40 -11.79
N GLU A 47 -16.03 -1.25 -13.11
CA GLU A 47 -15.21 -2.14 -13.91
C GLU A 47 -13.72 -1.79 -13.81
N ILE A 48 -13.07 -2.34 -12.78
CA ILE A 48 -11.62 -2.49 -12.75
C ILE A 48 -11.20 -3.53 -13.82
N GLU A 49 -12.03 -4.57 -14.02
CA GLU A 49 -11.93 -5.60 -15.07
C GLU A 49 -13.33 -5.99 -15.60
N PRO A 50 -13.44 -6.65 -16.78
CA PRO A 50 -14.73 -7.03 -17.36
C PRO A 50 -15.59 -7.89 -16.43
N GLY A 51 -16.79 -7.39 -16.10
CA GLY A 51 -17.79 -8.13 -15.33
C GLY A 51 -17.57 -8.20 -13.81
N ILE A 52 -16.65 -7.42 -13.24
CA ILE A 52 -16.42 -7.37 -11.78
C ILE A 52 -16.54 -5.93 -11.29
N MET A 53 -17.46 -5.70 -10.35
CA MET A 53 -17.84 -4.38 -9.85
C MET A 53 -17.34 -4.12 -8.42
N GLY A 54 -16.75 -2.95 -8.14
CA GLY A 54 -16.56 -2.43 -6.78
C GLY A 54 -15.70 -3.34 -5.89
N VAL A 55 -14.53 -3.74 -6.41
CA VAL A 55 -13.67 -4.76 -5.79
C VAL A 55 -13.27 -4.33 -4.38
N LYS A 56 -13.48 -5.22 -3.41
CA LYS A 56 -12.99 -5.01 -2.05
C LYS A 56 -11.47 -4.87 -2.05
N ALA A 57 -10.96 -4.07 -1.13
CA ALA A 57 -9.51 -3.91 -0.97
C ALA A 57 -8.76 -5.25 -0.82
N GLU A 58 -9.31 -6.16 -0.02
CA GLU A 58 -8.75 -7.51 0.19
C GLU A 58 -8.67 -8.35 -1.10
N ASP A 59 -9.72 -8.30 -1.93
CA ASP A 59 -9.81 -9.06 -3.17
C ASP A 59 -8.89 -8.47 -4.24
N LEU A 60 -8.80 -7.15 -4.34
CA LEU A 60 -7.93 -6.48 -5.30
C LEU A 60 -6.46 -6.71 -4.96
N CYS A 61 -6.08 -6.55 -3.70
CA CYS A 61 -4.71 -6.77 -3.26
C CYS A 61 -4.27 -8.22 -3.49
N SER A 62 -5.11 -9.20 -3.12
CA SER A 62 -4.86 -10.62 -3.41
C SER A 62 -4.65 -10.90 -4.89
N ARG A 63 -5.42 -10.25 -5.77
CA ARG A 63 -5.34 -10.43 -7.24
C ARG A 63 -4.16 -9.72 -7.89
N LEU A 64 -3.76 -8.56 -7.37
CA LEU A 64 -2.56 -7.83 -7.82
C LEU A 64 -1.26 -8.45 -7.28
N GLY A 65 -1.33 -9.55 -6.53
CA GLY A 65 -0.18 -10.13 -5.84
C GLY A 65 0.37 -9.21 -4.75
N ILE A 66 -0.43 -8.22 -4.33
CA ILE A 66 -0.12 -7.33 -3.22
C ILE A 66 -0.60 -8.07 -1.98
N GLU A 67 0.34 -8.69 -1.28
CA GLU A 67 0.03 -9.27 0.02
C GLU A 67 -0.35 -8.11 0.96
N MET A 68 -1.66 -7.96 1.21
CA MET A 68 -2.19 -7.10 2.27
C MET A 68 -2.01 -7.75 3.65
N SER A 69 -1.00 -8.61 3.79
CA SER A 69 -0.52 -9.05 5.08
C SER A 69 -0.10 -7.77 5.79
N ASN A 70 -0.83 -7.41 6.85
CA ASN A 70 -0.33 -6.46 7.83
C ASN A 70 0.82 -7.22 8.50
N PRO A 71 2.07 -7.14 7.99
CA PRO A 71 3.08 -8.06 8.44
C PRO A 71 3.29 -7.72 9.90
N TYR A 72 3.44 -8.72 10.76
CA TYR A 72 3.92 -8.45 12.11
C TYR A 72 5.11 -7.51 11.99
N LEU A 73 5.15 -6.42 12.77
CA LEU A 73 6.12 -5.34 12.56
C LEU A 73 7.57 -5.83 12.47
N TYR A 74 7.88 -6.94 13.16
CA TYR A 74 9.12 -7.70 13.04
C TYR A 74 9.40 -8.27 11.63
N GLN A 75 8.40 -8.88 11.00
CA GLN A 75 8.50 -9.43 9.64
C GLN A 75 8.66 -8.31 8.61
N LEU A 76 7.95 -7.19 8.75
CA LEU A 76 8.13 -6.03 7.87
C LEU A 76 9.57 -5.49 7.97
N LEU A 77 10.09 -5.42 9.19
CA LEU A 77 11.46 -4.98 9.44
C LEU A 77 12.50 -5.91 8.81
N GLU A 78 12.33 -7.23 8.95
CA GLU A 78 13.19 -8.25 8.34
C GLU A 78 13.18 -8.18 6.81
N GLN A 79 11.99 -8.01 6.22
CA GLN A 79 11.83 -7.84 4.77
C GLN A 79 12.52 -6.58 4.27
N ALA A 80 12.37 -5.45 4.98
CA ALA A 80 13.04 -4.20 4.63
C ALA A 80 14.57 -4.32 4.70
N GLN A 81 15.11 -4.94 5.76
CA GLN A 81 16.55 -5.20 5.89
C GLN A 81 17.09 -6.07 4.75
N THR A 82 16.34 -7.11 4.37
CA THR A 82 16.67 -7.98 3.24
C THR A 82 16.69 -7.21 1.92
N LEU A 83 15.65 -6.41 1.64
CA LEU A 83 15.55 -5.63 0.42
C LEU A 83 16.69 -4.61 0.29
N ILE A 84 16.98 -3.86 1.36
CA ILE A 84 18.09 -2.89 1.37
C ILE A 84 19.43 -3.58 1.10
N SER A 85 19.64 -4.78 1.66
CA SER A 85 20.83 -5.58 1.39
C SER A 85 20.90 -5.96 -0.09
N LEU A 86 19.82 -6.46 -0.69
CA LEU A 86 19.77 -6.81 -2.11
C LEU A 86 20.09 -5.61 -3.02
N ILE A 87 19.54 -4.42 -2.71
CA ILE A 87 19.83 -3.19 -3.46
C ILE A 87 21.31 -2.85 -3.35
N ALA A 88 21.91 -2.92 -2.16
CA ALA A 88 23.33 -2.63 -1.95
C ALA A 88 24.26 -3.53 -2.77
N TRP A 89 23.85 -4.78 -3.00
CA TRP A 89 24.61 -5.74 -3.80
C TRP A 89 24.39 -5.60 -5.31
N HIS A 90 23.31 -4.95 -5.74
CA HIS A 90 22.90 -4.85 -7.14
C HIS A 90 23.93 -4.10 -8.00
N PRO A 91 24.28 -4.61 -9.19
CA PRO A 91 25.27 -3.98 -10.07
C PRO A 91 24.89 -2.54 -10.46
N ASP A 92 23.61 -2.29 -10.75
CA ASP A 92 23.14 -0.95 -11.13
C ASP A 92 23.32 0.07 -10.00
N TYR A 93 23.11 -0.34 -8.75
CA TYR A 93 23.34 0.54 -7.60
C TYR A 93 24.83 0.87 -7.45
N LYS A 94 25.71 -0.13 -7.62
CA LYS A 94 27.17 0.10 -7.61
C LYS A 94 27.61 1.03 -8.74
N GLN A 95 27.03 0.86 -9.93
CA GLN A 95 27.31 1.73 -11.07
C GLN A 95 26.90 3.18 -10.78
N LEU A 96 25.76 3.42 -10.13
CA LEU A 96 25.37 4.77 -9.70
C LEU A 96 26.41 5.39 -8.76
N LEU A 97 26.92 4.61 -7.80
CA LEU A 97 27.98 5.08 -6.89
C LEU A 97 29.28 5.38 -7.65
N ASP A 98 29.67 4.53 -8.60
CA ASP A 98 30.87 4.72 -9.42
C ASP A 98 30.76 5.98 -10.31
N LEU A 99 29.54 6.35 -10.71
CA LEU A 99 29.23 7.59 -11.43
C LEU A 99 29.18 8.83 -10.51
N GLY A 100 29.43 8.65 -9.20
CA GLY A 100 29.44 9.73 -8.22
C GLY A 100 28.06 10.16 -7.75
N TYR A 101 27.02 9.34 -7.96
CA TYR A 101 25.68 9.63 -7.45
C TYR A 101 25.70 9.59 -5.92
N SER A 102 25.39 10.71 -5.28
CA SER A 102 25.38 10.88 -3.83
C SER A 102 24.11 11.60 -3.40
N PRO A 103 23.02 10.85 -3.15
CA PRO A 103 21.79 11.43 -2.63
C PRO A 103 21.95 11.83 -1.15
N ASP A 104 21.13 12.77 -0.70
CA ASP A 104 21.13 13.24 0.71
C ASP A 104 20.86 12.10 1.71
N LEU A 105 20.06 11.11 1.31
CA LEU A 105 19.81 9.88 2.06
C LEU A 105 20.27 8.69 1.22
N ASN A 106 21.13 7.85 1.80
CA ASN A 106 21.71 6.69 1.14
C ASN A 106 21.37 5.37 1.87
N ILE A 107 21.88 4.26 1.36
CA ILE A 107 21.65 2.93 1.94
C ILE A 107 22.13 2.82 3.39
N ALA A 108 23.23 3.48 3.77
CA ALA A 108 23.72 3.45 5.14
C ALA A 108 22.75 4.16 6.11
N ASP A 109 22.11 5.24 5.66
CA ASP A 109 21.07 5.92 6.44
C ASP A 109 19.85 5.01 6.63
N ALA A 110 19.41 4.34 5.55
CA ALA A 110 18.33 3.38 5.61
C ALA A 110 18.64 2.20 6.55
N GLN A 111 19.85 1.65 6.47
CA GLN A 111 20.31 0.58 7.38
C GLN A 111 20.30 1.05 8.84
N THR A 112 20.80 2.26 9.10
CA THR A 112 20.81 2.85 10.44
C THR A 112 19.39 3.01 11.00
N ALA A 113 18.46 3.53 10.21
CA ALA A 113 17.06 3.68 10.62
C ALA A 113 16.41 2.32 10.96
N LEU A 114 16.65 1.29 10.14
CA LEU A 114 16.15 -0.06 10.40
C LEU A 114 16.75 -0.67 11.67
N THR A 115 18.04 -0.42 11.96
CA THR A 115 18.67 -0.84 13.22
C THR A 115 18.00 -0.20 14.43
N TYR A 116 17.68 1.10 14.39
CA TYR A 116 16.99 1.77 15.49
C TYR A 116 15.58 1.22 15.71
N LEU A 117 14.83 0.97 14.64
CA LEU A 117 13.53 0.32 14.73
C LEU A 117 13.64 -1.08 15.36
N GLN A 118 14.66 -1.86 14.99
CA GLN A 118 14.89 -3.17 15.58
C GLN A 118 15.12 -3.09 17.09
N TRP A 119 15.98 -2.17 17.53
CA TRP A 119 16.26 -1.99 18.96
C TRP A 119 15.03 -1.60 19.76
N GLU A 120 14.20 -0.69 19.24
CA GLU A 120 12.96 -0.31 19.92
C GLU A 120 11.97 -1.48 20.00
N LEU A 121 11.90 -2.32 18.98
CA LEU A 121 11.08 -3.53 19.03
C LEU A 121 11.59 -4.51 20.09
N GLU A 122 12.90 -4.81 20.08
CA GLU A 122 13.53 -5.72 21.03
C GLU A 122 13.41 -5.24 22.48
N ARG A 123 13.46 -3.92 22.70
CA ARG A 123 13.28 -3.30 24.02
C ARG A 123 11.85 -3.40 24.56
N ASN A 124 10.85 -3.39 23.67
CA ASN A 124 9.42 -3.41 24.03
C ASN A 124 8.81 -4.81 23.96
N ARG A 125 9.64 -5.85 23.98
CA ARG A 125 9.26 -7.26 23.98
C ARG A 125 8.97 -7.79 25.37
#